data_AF-A0A3B9M8V6-F1
#
_entry.id   AF-A0A3B9M8V6-F1
#
_cell.length_a   1.000
_cell.length_b   1.000
_cell.length_c   1.000
_cell.angle_alpha   90.00
_cell.angle_beta   90.00
_cell.angle_gamma   90.00
#
_symmetry.space_group_name_H-M   'P 1'
#
loop_
_entity.id
_entity.type
_entity.pdbx_description
1 polymer ?
#
loop_
_entity_poly.entity_id
_entity_poly.type
_entity_poly.pdbx_seq_one_letter_code
_entity_poly.pdbx_strand_id
1 'polypeptide(L)' 'MSAYTLLQLVEVLAFSAVLMFGVMVRSPSIAILGGGFLIGKAVLNILAPEGGTVYRRSVIGYTLGGIFVVIGVAAAHFLT' A
#
# COMPACT_ATOMS: atom_id res chain seq x y z
N MET A 1 16.46 16.47 0.48
CA MET A 1 15.23 15.72 0.80
C MET A 1 15.42 15.01 2.12
N SER A 2 14.38 14.85 2.94
CA SER A 2 14.53 14.09 4.19
C SER A 2 14.74 12.60 3.88
N ALA A 3 15.48 11.88 4.73
CA ALA A 3 15.64 10.42 4.60
C ALA A 3 14.28 9.70 4.57
N TYR A 4 13.31 10.22 5.33
CA TYR A 4 11.95 9.72 5.33
C TYR A 4 11.25 9.89 3.97
N THR A 5 11.41 11.03 3.32
CA THR A 5 10.85 11.26 1.97
C THR A 5 11.45 10.29 0.95
N LEU A 6 12.76 10.02 1.04
CA LEU A 6 13.41 9.06 0.15
C LEU A 6 12.88 7.63 0.37
N LEU A 7 12.70 7.22 1.63
CA LEU A 7 12.06 5.95 1.97
C LEU A 7 10.65 5.85 1.39
N GLN A 8 9.83 6.90 1.52
CA GLN A 8 8.48 6.89 0.97
C GLN A 8 8.48 6.71 -0.55
N LEU A 9 9.41 7.33 -1.27
CA LEU A 9 9.51 7.16 -2.72
C LEU A 9 9.94 5.74 -3.11
N VAL A 10 10.89 5.15 -2.37
CA VAL A 10 11.31 3.76 -2.59
C VAL A 10 10.15 2.81 -2.34
N GLU A 11 9.38 3.01 -1.27
CA GLU A 11 8.19 2.20 -0.96
C GLU A 11 7.13 2.32 -2.06
N VAL A 12 6.83 3.55 -2.53
CA VAL A 12 5.88 3.78 -3.63
C VAL A 12 6.34 3.10 -4.91
N LEU A 13 7.63 3.20 -5.27
CA LEU A 13 8.20 2.51 -6.42
C LEU A 13 8.06 0.99 -6.29
N ALA A 14 8.40 0.43 -5.13
CA ALA A 14 8.30 -1.01 -4.87
C ALA A 14 6.86 -1.51 -4.98
N PHE A 15 5.90 -0.85 -4.35
CA PHE A 15 4.49 -1.26 -4.40
C PHE A 15 3.89 -1.08 -5.79
N SER A 16 4.30 -0.04 -6.53
CA SER A 16 3.91 0.15 -7.93
C SER A 16 4.45 -0.96 -8.82
N ALA A 17 5.70 -1.39 -8.60
CA ALA A 17 6.28 -2.52 -9.31
C ALA A 17 5.52 -3.83 -9.02
N VAL A 18 5.14 -4.08 -7.77
CA VAL A 18 4.32 -5.26 -7.39
C VAL A 18 2.95 -5.21 -8.09
N LEU A 19 2.28 -4.05 -8.08
CA LEU A 19 1.00 -3.87 -8.77
C LEU A 19 1.13 -4.15 -10.27
N MET A 20 2.09 -3.50 -10.94
CA MET A 20 2.37 -3.67 -12.36
C MET A 20 2.70 -5.13 -12.69
N PHE A 21 3.52 -5.78 -11.88
CA PHE A 21 3.86 -7.20 -12.05
C PHE A 21 2.62 -8.08 -11.96
N GLY A 22 1.76 -7.86 -10.95
CA GLY A 22 0.49 -8.58 -10.81
C GLY A 22 -0.43 -8.43 -12.02
N VAL A 23 -0.52 -7.23 -12.58
CA VAL A 23 -1.27 -6.97 -13.83
C VAL A 23 -0.66 -7.73 -15.01
N MET A 24 0.66 -7.66 -15.19
CA MET A 24 1.35 -8.32 -16.32
C MET A 24 1.20 -9.84 -16.31
N VAL A 25 1.27 -10.46 -15.14
CA VAL A 25 1.11 -11.92 -14.99
C VAL A 25 -0.34 -12.36 -14.81
N ARG A 26 -1.31 -11.43 -14.92
CA ARG A 26 -2.75 -11.67 -14.74
C ARG A 26 -3.05 -12.35 -13.39
N SER A 27 -2.37 -11.93 -12.33
CA SER A 27 -2.61 -12.39 -10.96
C SER A 27 -3.33 -11.31 -10.17
N PRO A 28 -4.65 -11.46 -9.94
CA PRO A 28 -5.43 -10.50 -9.15
C PRO A 28 -4.86 -10.32 -7.74
N SER A 29 -4.43 -11.42 -7.11
CA SER A 29 -3.88 -11.38 -5.74
C SER A 29 -2.62 -10.52 -5.63
N ILE A 30 -1.70 -10.62 -6.60
CA ILE A 30 -0.47 -9.83 -6.61
C ILE A 30 -0.78 -8.36 -6.94
N ALA A 31 -1.69 -8.11 -7.89
CA ALA A 31 -2.12 -6.75 -8.20
C ALA A 31 -2.75 -6.07 -6.98
N ILE A 32 -3.62 -6.77 -6.26
CA ILE A 32 -4.26 -6.31 -5.03
C ILE A 32 -3.24 -6.06 -3.92
N LEU A 33 -2.21 -6.90 -3.79
CA LEU A 33 -1.13 -6.69 -2.83
C LEU A 33 -0.43 -5.34 -3.05
N GLY A 34 -0.01 -5.07 -4.29
CA GLY A 34 0.64 -3.80 -4.64
C GLY A 34 -0.30 -2.60 -4.46
N GLY A 35 -1.53 -2.71 -4.96
CA GLY A 35 -2.54 -1.66 -4.85
C GLY A 35 -2.92 -1.34 -3.40
N GLY A 36 -3.12 -2.36 -2.56
CA GLY A 36 -3.48 -2.20 -1.15
C GLY A 36 -2.39 -1.49 -0.34
N PHE A 37 -1.11 -1.80 -0.60
CA PHE A 37 -0.02 -1.05 0.05
C PHE A 37 0.12 0.38 -0.47
N LEU A 38 -0.16 0.65 -1.75
CA LEU A 38 -0.24 2.03 -2.26
C LEU A 38 -1.39 2.82 -1.60
N ILE A 39 -2.53 2.18 -1.32
CA ILE A 39 -3.61 2.77 -0.53
C ILE A 39 -3.09 3.09 0.88
N GLY A 40 -2.36 2.17 1.53
CA GLY A 40 -1.74 2.43 2.83
C GLY A 40 -0.78 3.63 2.81
N LYS A 41 -0.01 3.82 1.74
CA LYS A 41 0.82 5.02 1.54
C LYS A 41 -0.02 6.29 1.36
N ALA A 42 -1.12 6.22 0.61
CA ALA A 42 -2.04 7.34 0.44
C ALA A 42 -2.63 7.77 1.79
N VAL A 43 -3.10 6.83 2.61
CA VAL A 43 -3.61 7.08 3.97
C VAL A 43 -2.55 7.78 4.82
N LEU A 44 -1.32 7.26 4.84
CA LEU A 44 -0.23 7.85 5.60
C LEU A 44 0.04 9.31 5.19
N ASN A 45 -0.05 9.62 3.90
CA ASN A 45 0.13 10.98 3.37
C ASN A 45 -1.05 11.89 3.69
N ILE A 46 -2.28 11.37 3.69
CA ILE A 46 -3.48 12.11 4.14
C ILE A 46 -3.34 12.51 5.61
N LEU A 47 -2.78 11.64 6.45
CA LEU A 47 -2.54 11.93 7.87
C LEU A 47 -1.33 12.86 8.10
N ALA A 48 -0.61 13.24 7.05
CA ALA A 48 0.60 14.03 7.22
C ALA A 48 0.36 15.44 7.82
N PRO A 49 -0.68 16.20 7.39
CA PRO A 49 -1.02 17.51 7.94
C PRO A 49 -1.55 17.46 9.37
N GLU A 50 -2.12 16.33 9.82
CA GLU A 50 -2.61 16.14 11.20
C GLU A 50 -1.48 16.05 12.23
N GLY A 51 -0.23 15.96 11.78
CA GLY A 51 0.95 15.88 12.62
C GLY A 51 1.13 14.51 13.28
N GLY A 52 1.82 14.50 14.42
CA GLY A 52 2.20 13.27 15.13
C GLY A 52 3.43 12.56 14.56
N THR A 53 3.75 11.39 15.13
CA THR A 53 4.97 10.67 14.76
C THR A 53 4.82 9.96 13.42
N VAL A 54 5.94 9.81 12.70
CA VAL A 54 6.03 8.94 11.51
C VAL A 54 5.53 7.52 11.83
N TYR A 55 5.90 7.00 13.00
CA TYR A 55 5.49 5.68 13.47
C TYR A 55 3.97 5.54 13.53
N ARG A 56 3.26 6.46 14.20
CA ARG A 56 1.79 6.41 14.32
C ARG A 56 1.10 6.39 12.96
N ARG A 57 1.50 7.30 12.06
CA ARG A 57 0.94 7.37 10.71
C ARG A 57 1.25 6.12 9.88
N SER A 58 2.42 5.54 10.07
CA SER A 58 2.81 4.28 9.42
C SER A 58 1.98 3.10 9.91
N VAL A 59 1.75 2.99 11.22
CA VAL A 59 0.89 1.95 11.78
C VAL A 59 -0.53 2.06 11.20
N ILE A 60 -1.12 3.25 11.20
CA ILE A 60 -2.49 3.45 10.66
C ILE A 60 -2.52 3.14 9.15
N GLY A 61 -1.60 3.70 8.38
CA GLY A 61 -1.51 3.50 6.93
C GLY A 61 -1.35 2.04 6.55
N TYR A 62 -0.39 1.33 7.16
CA TYR A 62 -0.15 -0.09 6.86
C TYR A 62 -1.23 -1.01 7.42
N THR A 63 -1.88 -0.66 8.53
CA THR A 63 -3.05 -1.41 9.03
C THR A 63 -4.21 -1.32 8.05
N LEU A 64 -4.56 -0.11 7.60
CA LEU A 64 -5.64 0.08 6.63
C LEU A 64 -5.29 -0.53 5.27
N GLY A 65 -4.05 -0.36 4.80
CA GLY A 65 -3.57 -1.03 3.60
C GLY A 65 -3.64 -2.56 3.71
N GLY A 66 -3.26 -3.13 4.85
CA GLY A 66 -3.36 -4.57 5.11
C GLY A 66 -4.80 -5.07 5.10
N ILE A 67 -5.74 -4.33 5.70
CA ILE A 67 -7.18 -4.63 5.63
C ILE A 67 -7.65 -4.68 4.18
N PHE A 68 -7.27 -3.69 3.36
CA PHE A 68 -7.58 -3.67 1.93
C PHE A 68 -7.01 -4.88 1.19
N VAL A 69 -5.76 -5.26 1.47
CA VAL A 69 -5.15 -6.46 0.87
C VAL A 69 -5.91 -7.72 1.27
N VAL A 70 -6.19 -7.91 2.56
CA VAL A 70 -6.89 -9.12 3.05
C VAL A 70 -8.27 -9.24 2.45
N ILE A 71 -9.07 -8.16 2.49
CA ILE A 71 -10.42 -8.15 1.91
C ILE A 71 -10.35 -8.37 0.40
N GLY A 72 -9.45 -7.68 -0.29
CA GLY A 72 -9.30 -7.79 -1.74
C GLY A 72 -8.86 -9.18 -2.17
N VAL A 73 -7.86 -9.78 -1.52
CA VAL A 73 -7.38 -11.14 -1.83
C VAL A 73 -8.46 -12.18 -1.53
N ALA A 74 -9.18 -12.05 -0.41
CA ALA A 74 -10.31 -12.91 -0.13
C ALA A 74 -11.40 -12.79 -1.21
N ALA A 75 -11.76 -11.56 -1.59
CA ALA A 75 -12.71 -11.32 -2.68
C ALA A 75 -12.23 -11.91 -4.00
N ALA A 76 -10.96 -11.75 -4.36
CA ALA A 76 -10.39 -12.37 -5.55
C ALA A 76 -10.45 -13.90 -5.48
N HIS A 77 -10.21 -14.52 -4.33
CA HIS A 77 -10.28 -15.98 -4.20
C HIS A 77 -11.70 -16.54 -4.30
N PHE A 78 -12.70 -15.83 -3.79
CA PHE A 78 -14.09 -16.32 -3.72
C PHE A 78 -14.97 -15.85 -4.88
N LEU A 79 -14.59 -14.79 -5.61
CA LEU A 79 -15.40 -14.20 -6.69
C LEU A 79 -14.84 -14.44 -8.09
N THR A 80 -13.65 -15.03 -8.24
CA THR A 80 -13.07 -15.45 -9.53
C THR A 80 -12.87 -16.96 -9.55
#